data_AF-A0AAD7C860-F1
#
_entry.id   AF-A0AAD7C860-F1
#
_cell.length_a   1.000
_cell.length_b   1.000
_cell.length_c   1.000
_cell.angle_alpha   90.00
_cell.angle_beta   90.00
_cell.angle_gamma   90.00
#
_symmetry.space_group_name_H-M   'P 1'
#
loop_
_entity.id
_entity.type
_entity.pdbx_description
1 polymer ?
#
loop_
_entity_poly.entity_id
_entity_poly.type
_entity_poly.pdbx_seq_one_letter_code
_entity_poly.pdbx_strand_id
1 'polypeptide(L)'
;MGGTPPETVHLPNPLLAEPAGSLVASEPTPEVLMKQLDDVPEWHPIPVNYPPQFPDNYPPEFPTLDTDALYRVYNRRKNKVLDWLGDAAIEAAIYLAMYPTLSACAQPITASMGNLCNALASKSFLSHLPLLYGLQLQLPDARRADKERSPFPNMKRMGDLFEGVVGVSLQRCGYSMTLRWLHSLFQPWVAHAHQREDTPFVSAVDKDLYQKRMRTLAGAPVAPRDERLISLDCLVVEAPLRIALHKGSISAAIGENSWEKLDITRLGLSGDYPHPPPLEALDPVILTAALTDTSYYLHFGEDVKFNEGYRSVGQHLLHLAATVLTVRLAPGSTSAQLDEIRISCTCFPVFALVGLMLNVHRHLRTVREAADSTCWISPAESAAAFCSLAGVTYLQVGWDGFLSWVSDILSPWILAAAAEKFLGDKGAQSRRAHRLKAQEKAAENRKQKKKQSKAALKLNQLQDRKSATDARSRYAGDSPAKSRHMKVRPRSSEC
;
A
#
# COMPACT_ATOMS: atom_id res chain seq x y z
N MET A 1 -12.67 25.74 33.73
CA MET A 1 -13.51 24.82 32.93
C MET A 1 -12.81 23.47 32.92
N GLY A 2 -13.30 22.51 33.72
CA GLY A 2 -12.73 21.16 33.76
C GLY A 2 -13.35 20.31 32.66
N GLY A 3 -12.62 20.11 31.57
CA GLY A 3 -12.99 19.13 30.55
C GLY A 3 -12.58 17.75 31.01
N THR A 4 -13.53 16.81 31.08
CA THR A 4 -13.23 15.38 31.23
C THR A 4 -12.30 14.94 30.10
N PRO A 5 -11.26 14.13 30.38
CA PRO A 5 -10.39 13.60 29.34
C PRO A 5 -11.23 12.77 28.34
N PRO A 6 -10.89 12.81 27.04
CA PRO A 6 -11.57 12.00 26.04
C PRO A 6 -11.42 10.51 26.40
N GLU A 7 -12.52 9.76 26.40
CA GLU A 7 -12.51 8.31 26.60
C GLU A 7 -11.62 7.65 25.54
N THR A 8 -10.45 7.19 25.95
CA THR A 8 -9.61 6.27 25.18
C THR A 8 -10.27 4.90 25.17
N VAL A 9 -10.69 4.47 23.98
CA VAL A 9 -11.30 3.15 23.79
C VAL A 9 -10.19 2.10 23.79
N HIS A 10 -10.03 1.35 24.87
CA HIS A 10 -9.31 0.08 24.84
C HIS A 10 -10.21 -0.98 24.20
N LEU A 11 -9.68 -1.70 23.20
CA LEU A 11 -10.44 -2.67 22.41
C LEU A 11 -10.29 -4.09 22.98
N PRO A 12 -11.34 -4.67 23.58
CA PRO A 12 -11.38 -6.11 23.83
C PRO A 12 -11.66 -6.86 22.51
N ASN A 13 -10.99 -8.00 22.30
CA ASN A 13 -11.15 -8.85 21.12
C ASN A 13 -12.35 -9.82 21.29
N PRO A 14 -13.48 -9.67 20.58
CA PRO A 14 -14.73 -10.39 20.90
C PRO A 14 -14.98 -11.67 20.09
N LEU A 15 -14.01 -12.14 19.29
CA LEU A 15 -14.00 -13.55 18.85
C LEU A 15 -13.77 -14.52 20.03
N LEU A 16 -13.60 -13.95 21.23
CA LEU A 16 -13.48 -14.58 22.55
C LEU A 16 -14.77 -14.50 23.39
N ALA A 17 -15.82 -13.85 22.90
CA ALA A 17 -17.08 -13.80 23.62
C ALA A 17 -17.83 -15.13 23.42
N GLU A 18 -17.47 -16.15 24.23
CA GLU A 18 -18.20 -17.41 24.23
C GLU A 18 -19.66 -17.23 24.71
N PRO A 19 -20.60 -18.04 24.18
CA PRO A 19 -21.89 -18.25 24.81
C PRO A 19 -21.66 -18.82 26.22
N ALA A 20 -22.39 -18.31 27.21
CA ALA A 20 -22.21 -18.62 28.62
C ALA A 20 -22.05 -20.12 28.91
N GLY A 21 -20.80 -20.56 29.08
CA GLY A 21 -20.42 -21.82 29.68
C GLY A 21 -19.70 -22.78 28.76
N SER A 22 -18.35 -22.72 28.70
CA SER A 22 -17.47 -23.90 28.82
C SER A 22 -16.00 -23.58 28.51
N LEU A 23 -15.15 -23.77 29.53
CA LEU A 23 -13.70 -24.00 29.40
C LEU A 23 -12.86 -22.80 28.93
N VAL A 24 -11.66 -22.72 29.49
CA VAL A 24 -10.61 -21.76 29.15
C VAL A 24 -10.14 -22.06 27.72
N ALA A 25 -10.88 -21.60 26.72
CA ALA A 25 -10.47 -21.63 25.34
C ALA A 25 -9.39 -20.57 25.16
N SER A 26 -8.15 -21.02 24.96
CA SER A 26 -7.04 -20.18 24.55
C SER A 26 -7.49 -19.27 23.41
N GLU A 27 -7.20 -17.97 23.50
CA GLU A 27 -7.57 -17.02 22.48
C GLU A 27 -7.13 -17.53 21.10
N PRO A 28 -8.01 -17.59 20.07
CA PRO A 28 -7.64 -18.13 18.79
C PRO A 28 -6.50 -17.28 18.22
N THR A 29 -5.39 -17.93 17.91
CA THR A 29 -4.22 -17.24 17.38
C THR A 29 -4.57 -16.55 16.06
N PRO A 30 -3.85 -15.48 15.66
CA PRO A 30 -4.07 -14.80 14.37
C PRO A 30 -4.14 -15.76 13.17
N GLU A 31 -3.36 -16.84 13.18
CA GLU A 31 -3.37 -17.89 12.16
C GLU A 31 -4.70 -18.66 12.11
N VAL A 32 -5.26 -19.00 13.27
CA VAL A 32 -6.55 -19.70 13.38
C VAL A 32 -7.66 -18.81 12.84
N LEU A 33 -7.64 -17.52 13.22
CA LEU A 33 -8.62 -16.54 12.75
C LEU A 33 -8.56 -16.36 11.23
N MET A 34 -7.36 -16.26 10.66
CA MET A 34 -7.19 -16.12 9.21
C MET A 34 -7.66 -17.36 8.45
N LYS A 35 -7.34 -18.57 8.93
CA LYS A 35 -7.79 -19.81 8.28
C LYS A 35 -9.31 -20.00 8.31
N GLN A 36 -9.96 -19.63 9.40
CA GLN A 36 -11.42 -19.72 9.51
C GLN A 36 -12.15 -18.86 8.47
N LEU A 37 -11.50 -17.80 7.98
CA LEU A 37 -12.06 -16.89 6.97
C LEU A 37 -11.94 -17.43 5.55
N ASP A 38 -10.93 -18.25 5.28
CA ASP A 38 -10.73 -18.90 3.96
C ASP A 38 -11.90 -19.83 3.60
N ASP A 39 -12.60 -20.36 4.62
CA ASP A 39 -13.76 -21.25 4.45
C ASP A 39 -15.09 -20.49 4.28
N VAL A 40 -15.10 -19.15 4.42
CA VAL A 40 -16.33 -18.35 4.33
C VAL A 40 -16.72 -18.09 2.87
N PRO A 41 -17.97 -18.36 2.45
CA PRO A 41 -18.42 -18.04 1.10
C PRO A 41 -18.23 -16.55 0.77
N GLU A 42 -17.74 -16.26 -0.45
CA GLU A 42 -17.37 -14.90 -0.94
C GLU A 42 -16.07 -14.31 -0.37
N TRP A 43 -15.38 -15.00 0.54
CA TRP A 43 -14.02 -14.67 0.93
C TRP A 43 -13.03 -15.40 0.02
N HIS A 44 -11.97 -14.69 -0.34
CA HIS A 44 -10.88 -15.27 -1.11
C HIS A 44 -9.72 -15.56 -0.17
N PRO A 45 -9.02 -16.69 -0.37
CA PRO A 45 -7.91 -17.01 0.49
C PRO A 45 -6.80 -15.96 0.39
N ILE A 46 -6.03 -15.84 1.45
CA ILE A 46 -4.83 -15.01 1.45
C ILE A 46 -3.90 -15.50 0.33
N PRO A 47 -3.51 -14.63 -0.63
CA PRO A 47 -2.72 -15.05 -1.80
C PRO A 47 -1.28 -15.46 -1.45
N VAL A 48 -0.86 -15.27 -0.21
CA VAL A 48 0.46 -15.66 0.30
C VAL A 48 0.32 -17.04 0.93
N ASN A 49 1.05 -18.03 0.40
CA ASN A 49 1.00 -19.40 0.90
C ASN A 49 1.32 -19.43 2.41
N TYR A 50 0.32 -19.79 3.24
CA TYR A 50 0.32 -19.94 4.70
C TYR A 50 0.87 -18.75 5.51
N PRO A 51 0.27 -18.38 6.65
CA PRO A 51 0.77 -17.26 7.45
C PRO A 51 2.22 -17.49 7.92
N PRO A 52 3.02 -16.41 8.03
CA PRO A 52 4.36 -16.48 8.60
C PRO A 52 4.30 -16.95 10.05
N GLN A 53 5.45 -17.34 10.61
CA GLN A 53 5.57 -17.34 12.08
C GLN A 53 5.46 -15.89 12.55
N PHE A 54 4.38 -15.56 13.26
CA PHE A 54 4.18 -14.23 13.79
C PHE A 54 4.99 -14.03 15.08
N PRO A 55 5.49 -12.82 15.35
CA PRO A 55 6.00 -12.47 16.67
C PRO A 55 4.87 -12.47 17.71
N ASP A 56 5.21 -12.65 18.99
CA ASP A 56 4.24 -12.74 20.10
C ASP A 56 3.32 -11.51 20.23
N ASN A 57 3.78 -10.35 19.74
CA ASN A 57 3.04 -9.09 19.76
C ASN A 57 2.33 -8.79 18.43
N TYR A 58 1.97 -9.82 17.66
CA TYR A 58 1.22 -9.66 16.41
C TYR A 58 -0.29 -9.88 16.60
N PRO A 59 -1.16 -9.05 15.98
CA PRO A 59 -0.81 -7.85 15.22
C PRO A 59 -0.21 -6.76 16.12
N PRO A 60 0.67 -5.89 15.60
CA PRO A 60 1.22 -4.78 16.37
C PRO A 60 0.09 -3.91 16.94
N GLU A 61 0.32 -3.26 18.08
CA GLU A 61 -0.70 -2.45 18.75
C GLU A 61 -1.36 -1.45 17.78
N PHE A 62 -2.70 -1.43 17.81
CA PHE A 62 -3.49 -0.58 16.94
C PHE A 62 -3.33 0.90 17.32
N PRO A 63 -3.13 1.82 16.36
CA PRO A 63 -3.02 3.25 16.65
C PRO A 63 -4.25 3.75 17.40
N THR A 64 -4.05 4.52 18.47
CA THR A 64 -5.16 5.09 19.24
C THR A 64 -5.91 6.12 18.39
N LEU A 65 -7.13 5.75 17.96
CA LEU A 65 -8.02 6.61 17.19
C LEU A 65 -9.25 6.97 18.04
N ASP A 66 -9.61 8.25 18.04
CA ASP A 66 -10.85 8.69 18.66
C ASP A 66 -12.09 8.15 17.90
N THR A 67 -13.23 8.11 18.57
CA THR A 67 -14.48 7.58 17.99
C THR A 67 -14.95 8.38 16.78
N ASP A 68 -14.67 9.69 16.71
CA ASP A 68 -15.02 10.54 15.56
C ASP A 68 -14.21 10.15 14.32
N ALA A 69 -12.91 9.89 14.48
CA ALA A 69 -12.01 9.43 13.44
C ALA A 69 -12.50 8.10 12.85
N LEU A 70 -12.80 7.12 13.69
CA LEU A 70 -13.37 5.84 13.25
C LEU A 70 -14.73 6.04 12.57
N TYR A 71 -15.60 6.89 13.12
CA TYR A 71 -16.89 7.20 12.51
C TYR A 71 -16.76 7.80 11.10
N ARG A 72 -15.78 8.68 10.86
CA ARG A 72 -15.48 9.23 9.53
C ARG A 72 -15.12 8.13 8.54
N VAL A 73 -14.30 7.17 8.96
CA VAL A 73 -13.93 6.02 8.13
C VAL A 73 -15.15 5.17 7.80
N TYR A 74 -16.00 4.89 8.79
CA TYR A 74 -17.21 4.11 8.57
C TYR A 74 -18.21 4.79 7.63
N ASN A 75 -18.21 6.13 7.57
CA ASN A 75 -19.03 6.89 6.64
C ASN A 75 -18.41 6.92 5.22
N ARG A 76 -18.70 5.88 4.43
CA ARG A 76 -18.19 5.71 3.04
C ARG A 76 -18.34 6.91 2.11
N ARG A 77 -19.34 7.77 2.29
CA ARG A 77 -19.51 8.97 1.46
C ARG A 77 -18.44 10.02 1.73
N LYS A 78 -17.88 10.01 2.94
CA LYS A 78 -16.83 10.93 3.40
C LYS A 78 -15.43 10.31 3.36
N ASN A 79 -15.34 8.98 3.22
CA ASN A 79 -14.09 8.23 3.38
C ASN A 79 -13.22 8.14 2.10
N LYS A 80 -13.68 8.60 0.92
CA LYS A 80 -12.95 8.32 -0.34
C LYS A 80 -11.54 8.93 -0.42
N VAL A 81 -11.31 10.06 0.23
CA VAL A 81 -9.98 10.69 0.32
C VAL A 81 -9.08 9.93 1.30
N LEU A 82 -9.65 9.43 2.39
CA LEU A 82 -8.92 8.63 3.39
C LEU A 82 -8.56 7.25 2.83
N ASP A 83 -9.48 6.59 2.12
CA ASP A 83 -9.21 5.34 1.37
C ASP A 83 -8.00 5.55 0.44
N TRP A 84 -8.04 6.63 -0.35
CA TRP A 84 -6.98 6.98 -1.30
C TRP A 84 -5.64 7.32 -0.62
N LEU A 85 -5.69 7.97 0.53
CA LEU A 85 -4.49 8.27 1.34
C LEU A 85 -3.90 7.00 1.96
N GLY A 86 -4.75 6.12 2.48
CA GLY A 86 -4.33 4.86 3.08
C GLY A 86 -3.76 3.88 2.09
N ASP A 87 -4.31 3.81 0.88
CA ASP A 87 -3.80 3.03 -0.25
C ASP A 87 -2.32 3.36 -0.54
N ALA A 88 -2.00 4.63 -0.74
CA ALA A 88 -0.61 5.08 -0.96
C ALA A 88 0.32 4.77 0.24
N ALA A 89 -0.22 4.83 1.46
CA ALA A 89 0.55 4.56 2.67
C ALA A 89 0.88 3.08 2.84
N ILE A 90 -0.08 2.21 2.52
CA ILE A 90 0.08 0.75 2.51
C ILE A 90 1.14 0.36 1.49
N GLU A 91 1.06 0.85 0.26
CA GLU A 91 2.08 0.58 -0.77
C GLU A 91 3.47 1.01 -0.30
N ALA A 92 3.63 2.25 0.17
CA ALA A 92 4.90 2.74 0.69
C ALA A 92 5.43 1.89 1.85
N ALA A 93 4.57 1.51 2.80
CA ALA A 93 4.97 0.70 3.94
C ALA A 93 5.41 -0.72 3.55
N ILE A 94 4.75 -1.34 2.56
CA ILE A 94 5.16 -2.66 2.04
C ILE A 94 6.55 -2.56 1.39
N TYR A 95 6.82 -1.52 0.59
CA TYR A 95 8.15 -1.28 0.01
C TYR A 95 9.23 -1.00 1.06
N LEU A 96 8.90 -0.27 2.11
CA LEU A 96 9.81 -0.08 3.25
C LEU A 96 10.10 -1.41 3.96
N ALA A 97 9.09 -2.25 4.17
CA ALA A 97 9.28 -3.57 4.77
C ALA A 97 10.13 -4.52 3.88
N MET A 98 10.06 -4.35 2.55
CA MET A 98 10.90 -5.08 1.60
C MET A 98 12.34 -4.56 1.53
N TYR A 99 12.60 -3.30 1.87
CA TYR A 99 13.90 -2.65 1.67
C TYR A 99 15.11 -3.40 2.28
N PRO A 100 15.08 -3.91 3.53
CA PRO A 100 16.20 -4.66 4.08
C PRO A 100 16.60 -5.85 3.20
N THR A 101 15.60 -6.53 2.65
CA THR A 101 15.78 -7.63 1.69
C THR A 101 16.39 -7.14 0.38
N LEU A 102 15.94 -5.98 -0.14
CA LEU A 102 16.48 -5.39 -1.37
C LEU A 102 17.92 -4.95 -1.26
N SER A 103 18.29 -4.41 -0.10
CA SER A 103 19.67 -3.99 0.16
C SER A 103 20.63 -5.18 0.33
N ALA A 104 20.10 -6.39 0.49
CA ALA A 104 20.88 -7.61 0.73
C ALA A 104 21.07 -8.47 -0.53
N CYS A 105 20.11 -8.46 -1.45
CA CYS A 105 20.16 -9.31 -2.65
C CYS A 105 20.93 -8.64 -3.79
N ALA A 106 21.88 -9.37 -4.38
CA ALA A 106 22.61 -8.91 -5.56
C ALA A 106 21.75 -8.92 -6.84
N GLN A 107 20.71 -9.78 -6.88
CA GLN A 107 19.89 -10.02 -8.06
C GLN A 107 18.71 -9.02 -8.20
N PRO A 108 18.31 -8.65 -9.42
CA PRO A 108 17.13 -7.83 -9.68
C PRO A 108 15.81 -8.57 -9.34
N ILE A 109 15.23 -8.30 -8.18
CA ILE A 109 13.97 -8.91 -7.72
C ILE A 109 12.74 -8.05 -8.11
N THR A 110 12.88 -7.06 -9.01
CA THR A 110 11.83 -6.06 -9.29
C THR A 110 10.48 -6.65 -9.69
N ALA A 111 10.46 -7.66 -10.54
CA ALA A 111 9.22 -8.33 -10.95
C ALA A 111 8.56 -9.07 -9.78
N SER A 112 9.33 -9.80 -8.97
CA SER A 112 8.80 -10.52 -7.81
C SER A 112 8.33 -9.58 -6.71
N MET A 113 8.99 -8.44 -6.53
CA MET A 113 8.57 -7.41 -5.60
C MET A 113 7.22 -6.82 -5.97
N GLY A 114 7.05 -6.47 -7.25
CA GLY A 114 5.76 -5.97 -7.74
C GLY A 114 4.67 -6.99 -7.47
N ASN A 115 4.95 -8.28 -7.68
CA ASN A 115 4.00 -9.36 -7.37
C ASN A 115 3.69 -9.48 -5.88
N LEU A 116 4.70 -9.40 -5.00
CA LEU A 116 4.50 -9.45 -3.55
C LEU A 116 3.73 -8.23 -3.05
N CYS A 117 4.10 -7.03 -3.52
CA CYS A 117 3.36 -5.81 -3.20
C CYS A 117 1.91 -5.91 -3.67
N ASN A 118 1.67 -6.35 -4.90
CA ASN A 118 0.31 -6.56 -5.41
C ASN A 118 -0.48 -7.60 -4.59
N ALA A 119 0.19 -8.65 -4.08
CA ALA A 119 -0.43 -9.65 -3.23
C ALA A 119 -0.81 -9.08 -1.86
N LEU A 120 0.10 -8.34 -1.21
CA LEU A 120 -0.09 -7.74 0.12
C LEU A 120 -1.00 -6.51 0.10
N ALA A 121 -1.00 -5.73 -0.98
CA ALA A 121 -1.93 -4.62 -1.21
C ALA A 121 -3.27 -5.10 -1.82
N SER A 122 -3.43 -6.40 -2.08
CA SER A 122 -4.67 -6.92 -2.65
C SER A 122 -5.84 -6.74 -1.68
N LYS A 123 -7.03 -6.50 -2.24
CA LYS A 123 -8.27 -6.49 -1.44
C LYS A 123 -8.54 -7.81 -0.74
N SER A 124 -8.01 -8.93 -1.25
CA SER A 124 -8.06 -10.22 -0.55
C SER A 124 -7.28 -10.12 0.75
N PHE A 125 -6.00 -9.77 0.70
CA PHE A 125 -5.15 -9.64 1.87
C PHE A 125 -5.64 -8.57 2.86
N LEU A 126 -5.84 -7.33 2.39
CA LEU A 126 -6.18 -6.19 3.25
C LEU A 126 -7.52 -6.36 3.97
N SER A 127 -8.42 -7.20 3.45
CA SER A 127 -9.71 -7.46 4.11
C SER A 127 -9.60 -8.28 5.40
N HIS A 128 -8.51 -9.02 5.59
CA HIS A 128 -8.26 -9.83 6.78
C HIS A 128 -7.70 -9.00 7.94
N LEU A 129 -6.95 -7.94 7.64
CA LEU A 129 -6.27 -7.13 8.67
C LEU A 129 -7.23 -6.46 9.66
N PRO A 130 -8.34 -5.83 9.25
CA PRO A 130 -9.32 -5.30 10.20
C PRO A 130 -9.91 -6.33 11.15
N LEU A 131 -9.98 -7.60 10.72
CA LEU A 131 -10.54 -8.67 11.53
C LEU A 131 -9.61 -9.07 12.66
N LEU A 132 -8.29 -9.03 12.42
CA LEU A 132 -7.28 -9.20 13.47
C LEU A 132 -7.41 -8.15 14.57
N TYR A 133 -7.87 -6.94 14.23
CA TYR A 133 -8.10 -5.83 15.15
C TYR A 133 -9.53 -5.75 15.69
N GLY A 134 -10.43 -6.67 15.31
CA GLY A 134 -11.83 -6.62 15.74
C GLY A 134 -12.64 -5.41 15.23
N LEU A 135 -12.18 -4.71 14.18
CA LEU A 135 -12.79 -3.47 13.68
C LEU A 135 -14.20 -3.68 13.09
N GLN A 136 -14.53 -4.90 12.70
CA GLN A 136 -15.85 -5.28 12.21
C GLN A 136 -16.95 -5.10 13.26
N LEU A 137 -16.59 -5.15 14.55
CA LEU A 137 -17.54 -5.10 15.66
C LEU A 137 -17.85 -3.67 16.10
N GLN A 138 -16.99 -2.73 15.71
CA GLN A 138 -17.15 -1.31 15.94
C GLN A 138 -17.99 -0.62 14.85
N LEU A 139 -18.33 -1.34 13.77
CA LEU A 139 -19.19 -0.82 12.70
C LEU A 139 -20.58 -0.45 13.27
N PRO A 140 -21.01 0.82 13.19
CA PRO A 140 -22.33 1.24 13.69
C PRO A 140 -23.50 0.50 13.02
N ASP A 141 -23.29 0.03 11.78
CA ASP A 141 -24.26 -0.75 11.01
C ASP A 141 -24.37 -2.21 11.45
N ALA A 142 -23.37 -2.77 12.15
CA ALA A 142 -23.42 -4.15 12.64
C ALA A 142 -24.60 -4.35 13.60
N ARG A 143 -24.96 -3.32 14.37
CA ARG A 143 -26.14 -3.31 15.26
C ARG A 143 -27.48 -3.16 14.52
N ARG A 144 -27.49 -2.77 13.24
CA ARG A 144 -28.72 -2.56 12.44
C ARG A 144 -28.96 -3.64 11.38
N ALA A 145 -27.96 -4.46 11.06
CA ALA A 145 -28.05 -5.50 10.02
C ALA A 145 -28.70 -6.81 10.49
N ASP A 146 -29.24 -6.80 11.70
CA ASP A 146 -29.79 -7.92 12.49
C ASP A 146 -31.03 -8.62 11.89
N LYS A 147 -31.31 -8.48 10.59
CA LYS A 147 -32.47 -9.15 9.99
C LYS A 147 -32.22 -10.01 8.76
N GLU A 148 -31.12 -9.89 8.00
CA GLU A 148 -31.05 -10.67 6.75
C GLU A 148 -29.67 -10.76 6.04
N ARG A 149 -28.56 -10.34 6.66
CA ARG A 149 -27.24 -10.35 5.99
C ARG A 149 -26.24 -11.23 6.71
N SER A 150 -25.40 -11.89 5.91
CA SER A 150 -24.23 -12.68 6.34
C SER A 150 -23.54 -12.03 7.55
N PRO A 151 -23.17 -12.80 8.58
CA PRO A 151 -22.51 -12.30 9.79
C PRO A 151 -21.16 -11.63 9.47
N PHE A 152 -20.57 -11.93 8.32
CA PHE A 152 -19.32 -11.33 7.88
C PHE A 152 -19.58 -10.16 6.91
N PRO A 153 -19.05 -8.96 7.19
CA PRO A 153 -19.05 -7.87 6.22
C PRO A 153 -18.30 -8.29 4.94
N ASN A 154 -18.83 -7.88 3.78
CA ASN A 154 -18.22 -8.17 2.48
C ASN A 154 -16.72 -7.84 2.44
N MET A 155 -15.90 -8.74 1.90
CA MET A 155 -14.43 -8.62 1.79
C MET A 155 -13.95 -7.26 1.28
N LYS A 156 -14.57 -6.75 0.19
CA LYS A 156 -14.24 -5.43 -0.36
C LYS A 156 -14.49 -4.31 0.66
N ARG A 157 -15.55 -4.41 1.45
CA ARG A 157 -15.86 -3.42 2.49
C ARG A 157 -14.79 -3.42 3.57
N MET A 158 -14.27 -4.58 3.95
CA MET A 158 -13.20 -4.67 4.94
C MET A 158 -11.88 -4.13 4.41
N GLY A 159 -11.52 -4.44 3.16
CA GLY A 159 -10.33 -3.85 2.54
C GLY A 159 -10.40 -2.32 2.44
N ASP A 160 -11.54 -1.77 1.98
CA ASP A 160 -11.77 -0.31 1.95
C ASP A 160 -11.74 0.29 3.38
N LEU A 161 -12.29 -0.42 4.38
CA LEU A 161 -12.25 0.01 5.78
C LEU A 161 -10.82 0.11 6.29
N PHE A 162 -9.97 -0.89 5.99
CA PHE A 162 -8.58 -0.89 6.40
C PHE A 162 -7.84 0.31 5.82
N GLU A 163 -7.94 0.53 4.50
CA GLU A 163 -7.35 1.71 3.84
C GLU A 163 -7.81 3.01 4.50
N GLY A 164 -9.12 3.18 4.74
CA GLY A 164 -9.62 4.38 5.41
C GLY A 164 -9.09 4.54 6.85
N VAL A 165 -8.91 3.45 7.60
CA VAL A 165 -8.29 3.46 8.93
C VAL A 165 -6.82 3.88 8.86
N VAL A 166 -6.08 3.37 7.87
CA VAL A 166 -4.70 3.81 7.64
C VAL A 166 -4.66 5.30 7.30
N GLY A 167 -5.54 5.75 6.40
CA GLY A 167 -5.64 7.15 6.01
C GLY A 167 -5.97 8.08 7.18
N VAL A 168 -6.89 7.69 8.07
CA VAL A 168 -7.21 8.52 9.24
C VAL A 168 -6.10 8.47 10.29
N SER A 169 -5.41 7.34 10.43
CA SER A 169 -4.22 7.22 11.30
C SER A 169 -3.14 8.20 10.85
N LEU A 170 -2.85 8.28 9.54
CA LEU A 170 -1.91 9.28 9.02
C LEU A 170 -2.27 10.71 9.41
N GLN A 171 -3.57 11.06 9.40
CA GLN A 171 -4.04 12.40 9.74
C GLN A 171 -4.02 12.70 11.25
N ARG A 172 -4.28 11.70 12.09
CA ARG A 172 -4.48 11.88 13.54
C ARG A 172 -3.25 11.54 14.37
N CYS A 173 -2.63 10.42 14.05
CA CYS A 173 -1.49 9.84 14.74
C CYS A 173 -0.15 10.36 14.21
N GLY A 174 -0.16 10.94 13.01
CA GLY A 174 1.04 11.38 12.31
C GLY A 174 1.66 10.27 11.45
N TYR A 175 2.47 10.70 10.48
CA TYR A 175 3.01 9.85 9.44
C TYR A 175 4.03 8.84 9.97
N SER A 176 4.99 9.30 10.76
CA SER A 176 6.06 8.47 11.32
C SER A 176 5.50 7.33 12.18
N MET A 177 4.49 7.61 13.01
CA MET A 177 3.84 6.59 13.84
C MET A 177 3.07 5.58 12.99
N THR A 178 2.29 6.06 12.01
CA THR A 178 1.49 5.19 11.15
C THR A 178 2.37 4.30 10.26
N LEU A 179 3.41 4.86 9.64
CA LEU A 179 4.34 4.07 8.81
C LEU A 179 5.09 3.03 9.63
N ARG A 180 5.45 3.33 10.88
CA ARG A 180 6.07 2.36 11.80
C ARG A 180 5.11 1.21 12.13
N TRP A 181 3.86 1.54 12.47
CA TRP A 181 2.82 0.54 12.71
C TRP A 181 2.60 -0.37 11.49
N LEU A 182 2.46 0.21 10.30
CA LEU A 182 2.31 -0.55 9.06
C LEU A 182 3.54 -1.41 8.74
N HIS A 183 4.74 -0.87 8.94
CA HIS A 183 5.97 -1.63 8.75
C HIS A 183 5.98 -2.88 9.66
N SER A 184 5.69 -2.74 10.95
CA SER A 184 5.57 -3.88 11.87
C SER A 184 4.46 -4.86 11.48
N LEU A 185 3.39 -4.37 10.85
CA LEU A 185 2.28 -5.21 10.38
C LEU A 185 2.67 -6.03 9.15
N PHE A 186 3.39 -5.44 8.19
CA PHE A 186 3.75 -6.12 6.93
C PHE A 186 5.06 -6.89 6.98
N GLN A 187 6.00 -6.54 7.87
CA GLN A 187 7.33 -7.14 7.91
C GLN A 187 7.31 -8.68 8.08
N PRO A 188 6.47 -9.30 8.93
CA PRO A 188 6.44 -10.76 9.05
C PRO A 188 6.06 -11.45 7.72
N TRP A 189 5.13 -10.86 6.98
CA TRP A 189 4.67 -11.38 5.68
C TRP A 189 5.75 -11.27 4.62
N VAL A 190 6.45 -10.14 4.58
CA VAL A 190 7.58 -9.91 3.67
C VAL A 190 8.73 -10.86 3.99
N ALA A 191 9.07 -11.04 5.26
CA ALA A 191 10.13 -11.93 5.70
C ALA A 191 9.84 -13.40 5.32
N HIS A 192 8.60 -13.85 5.48
CA HIS A 192 8.19 -15.21 5.10
C HIS A 192 8.17 -15.43 3.59
N ALA A 193 7.68 -14.44 2.83
CA ALA A 193 7.73 -14.50 1.37
C ALA A 193 9.19 -14.62 0.86
N HIS A 194 10.15 -14.06 1.59
CA HIS A 194 11.57 -14.19 1.29
C HIS A 194 12.16 -15.57 1.68
N GLN A 195 11.70 -16.18 2.78
CA GLN A 195 12.26 -17.44 3.27
C GLN A 195 11.90 -18.66 2.40
N ARG A 196 10.72 -18.67 1.77
CA ARG A 196 10.26 -19.82 0.97
C ARG A 196 11.14 -20.06 -0.26
N GLU A 197 11.54 -21.31 -0.47
CA GLU A 197 12.38 -21.76 -1.61
C GLU A 197 11.63 -21.83 -2.94
N ASP A 198 10.31 -22.05 -2.91
CA ASP A 198 9.47 -22.13 -4.12
C ASP A 198 9.15 -20.77 -4.74
N THR A 199 9.49 -19.71 -4.02
CA THR A 199 9.53 -18.36 -4.54
C THR A 199 10.92 -18.18 -5.15
N PRO A 200 11.07 -17.93 -6.47
CA PRO A 200 12.38 -17.75 -7.14
C PRO A 200 13.13 -16.47 -6.70
N PHE A 201 12.89 -15.99 -5.48
CA PHE A 201 13.22 -14.68 -4.98
C PHE A 201 14.65 -14.60 -4.43
N VAL A 202 15.33 -15.72 -4.12
CA VAL A 202 16.59 -15.69 -3.36
C VAL A 202 17.49 -16.88 -3.69
N SER A 203 18.74 -16.63 -4.07
CA SER A 203 19.77 -17.67 -4.18
C SER A 203 20.16 -18.19 -2.78
N ALA A 204 20.68 -19.41 -2.67
CA ALA A 204 21.12 -19.97 -1.37
C ALA A 204 22.17 -19.11 -0.65
N VAL A 205 22.98 -18.35 -1.40
CA VAL A 205 24.01 -17.43 -0.87
C VAL A 205 23.37 -16.18 -0.24
N ASP A 206 22.32 -15.63 -0.86
CA ASP A 206 21.61 -14.45 -0.34
C ASP A 206 20.83 -14.77 0.95
N LYS A 207 20.34 -16.02 1.11
CA LYS A 207 19.61 -16.45 2.31
C LYS A 207 20.46 -16.45 3.57
N ASP A 208 21.69 -16.95 3.50
CA ASP A 208 22.58 -16.99 4.66
C ASP A 208 23.03 -15.58 5.08
N LEU A 209 23.28 -14.71 4.09
CA LEU A 209 23.59 -13.30 4.32
C LEU A 209 22.41 -12.55 4.98
N TYR A 210 21.18 -12.78 4.50
CA TYR A 210 19.96 -12.21 5.09
C TYR A 210 19.73 -12.72 6.53
N GLN A 211 19.79 -14.04 6.75
CA GLN A 211 19.60 -14.62 8.09
C GLN A 211 20.66 -14.12 9.08
N LYS A 212 21.92 -14.01 8.65
CA LYS A 212 23.00 -13.45 9.47
C LYS A 212 22.73 -11.99 9.82
N ARG A 213 22.24 -11.17 8.88
CA ARG A 213 21.86 -9.77 9.11
C ARG A 213 20.67 -9.62 10.07
N MET A 214 19.62 -10.42 9.90
CA MET A 214 18.44 -10.40 10.79
C MET A 214 18.77 -10.81 12.23
N ARG A 215 19.67 -11.78 12.43
CA ARG A 215 20.15 -12.17 13.77
C ARG A 215 20.95 -11.05 14.44
N THR A 216 21.74 -10.28 13.68
CA THR A 216 22.45 -9.11 14.21
C THR A 216 21.48 -8.00 14.64
N LEU A 217 20.39 -7.78 13.88
CA LEU A 217 19.35 -6.80 14.23
C LEU A 217 18.54 -7.21 15.46
N ALA A 218 18.31 -8.51 15.67
CA ALA A 218 17.58 -9.03 16.83
C ALA A 218 18.40 -9.05 18.14
N GLY A 219 19.74 -8.95 18.06
CA GLY A 219 20.65 -9.11 19.21
C GLY A 219 21.42 -7.86 19.65
N ALA A 220 21.24 -6.72 19.00
CA ALA A 220 21.97 -5.49 19.36
C ALA A 220 21.33 -4.81 20.59
N PRO A 221 22.12 -4.40 21.61
CA PRO A 221 21.59 -3.69 22.76
C PRO A 221 21.00 -2.34 22.32
N VAL A 222 19.74 -2.11 22.70
CA VAL A 222 19.03 -0.85 22.48
C VAL A 222 19.69 0.23 23.36
N ALA A 223 20.64 0.98 22.80
CA ALA A 223 21.09 2.23 23.41
C ALA A 223 19.87 3.16 23.57
N PRO A 224 19.82 4.03 24.59
CA PRO A 224 18.71 4.95 24.79
C PRO A 224 18.67 5.91 23.59
N ARG A 225 17.74 5.65 22.66
CA ARG A 225 17.60 6.36 21.38
C ARG A 225 16.82 7.65 21.61
N ASP A 226 17.36 8.75 21.11
CA ASP A 226 16.62 10.00 20.93
C ASP A 226 15.43 9.73 20.00
N GLU A 227 14.21 10.02 20.47
CA GLU A 227 12.93 9.63 19.84
C GLU A 227 12.70 10.26 18.44
N ARG A 228 13.65 11.08 17.96
CA ARG A 228 13.60 11.86 16.72
C ARG A 228 14.27 11.21 15.51
N LEU A 229 14.99 10.10 15.67
CA LEU A 229 15.69 9.44 14.56
C LEU A 229 15.31 7.97 14.47
N ILE A 230 14.40 7.66 13.54
CA ILE A 230 14.40 6.34 12.91
C ILE A 230 15.61 6.33 11.97
N SER A 231 16.80 6.20 12.54
CA SER A 231 17.87 5.51 11.84
C SER A 231 17.40 4.05 11.78
N LEU A 232 16.76 3.66 10.68
CA LEU A 232 16.91 2.28 10.23
C LEU A 232 18.43 2.05 10.19
N ASP A 233 18.92 0.96 10.77
CA ASP A 233 20.34 0.64 10.88
C ASP A 233 20.95 0.38 9.48
N CYS A 234 21.08 1.44 8.68
CA CYS A 234 21.71 1.53 7.36
C CYS A 234 23.24 1.34 7.47
N LEU A 235 23.78 1.32 8.69
CA LEU A 235 25.22 1.16 8.99
C LEU A 235 25.80 -0.20 8.61
N VAL A 236 24.99 -1.22 8.32
CA VAL A 236 25.51 -2.56 7.97
C VAL A 236 25.93 -2.67 6.50
N VAL A 237 25.51 -1.72 5.65
CA VAL A 237 25.93 -1.63 4.24
C VAL A 237 27.30 -0.94 4.09
N GLU A 238 27.80 -0.27 5.14
CA GLU A 238 29.09 0.44 5.09
C GLU A 238 30.30 -0.49 4.88
N ALA A 239 30.29 -1.72 5.43
CA ALA A 239 31.52 -2.53 5.48
C ALA A 239 32.03 -3.01 4.10
N PRO A 240 31.18 -3.52 3.17
CA PRO A 240 31.63 -3.86 1.81
C PRO A 240 31.94 -2.61 0.96
N LEU A 241 31.18 -1.52 1.14
CA LEU A 241 31.35 -0.27 0.39
C LEU A 241 32.61 0.51 0.81
N ARG A 242 32.98 0.52 2.09
CA ARG A 242 34.25 1.11 2.57
C ARG A 242 35.46 0.39 1.99
N ILE A 243 35.40 -0.92 1.81
CA ILE A 243 36.49 -1.71 1.19
C ILE A 243 36.63 -1.40 -0.31
N ALA A 244 35.53 -1.14 -1.01
CA ALA A 244 35.54 -0.72 -2.42
C ALA A 244 35.97 0.75 -2.60
N LEU A 245 35.50 1.67 -1.74
CA LEU A 245 35.78 3.10 -1.79
C LEU A 245 37.19 3.47 -1.28
N HIS A 246 37.83 2.65 -0.43
CA HIS A 246 39.23 2.87 -0.05
C HIS A 246 40.24 2.76 -1.22
N LYS A 247 39.77 2.39 -2.42
CA LYS A 247 40.59 2.33 -3.65
C LYS A 247 40.40 3.53 -4.60
N GLY A 248 39.54 4.52 -4.31
CA GLY A 248 39.33 5.67 -5.19
C GLY A 248 38.77 6.92 -4.48
N SER A 249 39.49 8.04 -4.58
CA SER A 249 39.13 9.32 -3.97
C SER A 249 38.05 10.06 -4.78
N ILE A 250 36.84 10.23 -4.21
CA ILE A 250 35.67 10.86 -4.87
C ILE A 250 35.36 12.27 -4.31
N SER A 251 36.16 12.78 -3.35
CA SER A 251 35.75 13.93 -2.51
C SER A 251 35.94 15.34 -3.10
N ALA A 252 36.35 15.55 -4.37
CA ALA A 252 36.93 16.85 -4.77
C ALA A 252 36.33 17.58 -5.99
N ALA A 253 35.17 17.21 -6.54
CA ALA A 253 34.69 17.82 -7.79
C ALA A 253 33.22 18.27 -7.73
N ILE A 254 32.94 19.45 -7.16
CA ILE A 254 31.67 20.15 -7.31
C ILE A 254 31.96 21.56 -7.80
N GLY A 255 31.69 21.82 -9.09
CA GLY A 255 31.87 23.12 -9.74
C GLY A 255 30.59 23.56 -10.46
N GLU A 256 30.34 24.86 -10.46
CA GLU A 256 29.19 25.56 -11.05
C GLU A 256 29.31 25.70 -12.58
N ASN A 257 28.27 25.36 -13.35
CA ASN A 257 27.56 26.30 -14.26
C ASN A 257 26.52 25.68 -15.23
N SER A 258 25.48 26.51 -15.47
CA SER A 258 24.57 26.70 -16.62
C SER A 258 23.73 25.55 -17.22
N TRP A 259 22.47 25.46 -16.77
CA TRP A 259 21.30 24.96 -17.54
C TRP A 259 20.10 25.93 -17.47
N GLU A 260 20.38 27.22 -17.32
CA GLU A 260 19.38 28.29 -17.34
C GLU A 260 18.74 28.39 -18.73
N LYS A 261 17.61 27.69 -18.91
CA LYS A 261 16.43 28.06 -19.73
C LYS A 261 15.60 26.81 -20.04
N LEU A 262 15.19 26.09 -19.00
CA LEU A 262 13.81 25.63 -19.00
C LEU A 262 12.95 26.85 -18.66
N ASP A 263 11.83 27.07 -19.33
CA ASP A 263 11.00 28.27 -19.17
C ASP A 263 10.23 28.23 -17.83
N ILE A 264 10.97 28.27 -16.71
CA ILE A 264 10.54 28.34 -15.30
C ILE A 264 9.53 29.48 -15.11
N THR A 265 9.67 30.54 -15.92
CA THR A 265 8.73 31.68 -16.04
C THR A 265 7.32 31.28 -16.44
N ARG A 266 7.13 30.29 -17.35
CA ARG A 266 5.78 29.81 -17.73
C ARG A 266 5.10 29.04 -16.61
N LEU A 267 5.87 28.43 -15.71
CA LEU A 267 5.36 27.70 -14.55
C LEU A 267 5.16 28.62 -13.32
N GLY A 268 5.61 29.87 -13.37
CA GLY A 268 5.50 30.84 -12.28
C GLY A 268 6.32 30.47 -11.05
N LEU A 269 7.41 29.73 -11.23
CA LEU A 269 8.32 29.29 -10.15
C LEU A 269 9.37 30.36 -9.89
N SER A 270 9.88 30.46 -8.66
CA SER A 270 10.93 31.42 -8.31
C SER A 270 12.26 31.08 -9.02
N GLY A 271 13.14 32.08 -9.16
CA GLY A 271 14.47 31.88 -9.75
C GLY A 271 15.34 30.89 -8.97
N ASP A 272 15.12 30.76 -7.66
CA ASP A 272 15.88 29.91 -6.74
C ASP A 272 15.31 28.48 -6.62
N TYR A 273 14.33 28.14 -7.46
CA TYR A 273 13.66 26.84 -7.46
C TYR A 273 14.37 25.84 -8.39
N PRO A 274 14.62 24.59 -7.95
CA PRO A 274 14.29 24.00 -6.66
C PRO A 274 15.41 24.21 -5.63
N HIS A 275 15.07 24.35 -4.35
CA HIS A 275 16.07 24.30 -3.30
C HIS A 275 16.77 22.93 -3.32
N PRO A 276 18.10 22.86 -3.38
CA PRO A 276 18.81 21.59 -3.38
C PRO A 276 18.45 20.81 -2.12
N PRO A 277 18.48 19.46 -2.17
CA PRO A 277 18.39 18.69 -0.94
C PRO A 277 19.50 19.15 0.00
N PRO A 278 19.37 18.93 1.32
CA PRO A 278 20.51 19.03 2.22
C PRO A 278 21.48 17.87 1.92
N LEU A 279 22.06 17.85 0.72
CA LEU A 279 23.02 16.85 0.25
C LEU A 279 24.23 16.78 1.18
N GLU A 280 24.57 17.92 1.80
CA GLU A 280 25.62 18.02 2.81
C GLU A 280 25.29 17.26 4.10
N ALA A 281 24.00 17.05 4.40
CA ALA A 281 23.56 16.24 5.53
C ALA A 281 23.46 14.74 5.18
N LEU A 282 23.61 14.37 3.90
CA LEU A 282 23.55 12.98 3.49
C LEU A 282 24.92 12.31 3.57
N ASP A 283 24.94 11.06 4.04
CA ASP A 283 26.15 10.24 4.02
C ASP A 283 26.61 10.06 2.55
N PRO A 284 27.85 10.49 2.20
CA PRO A 284 28.33 10.45 0.83
C PRO A 284 28.49 9.03 0.28
N VAL A 285 28.72 8.03 1.13
CA VAL A 285 28.82 6.61 0.73
C VAL A 285 27.46 6.10 0.29
N ILE A 286 26.42 6.38 1.07
CA ILE A 286 25.05 5.96 0.76
C ILE A 286 24.52 6.71 -0.46
N LEU A 287 24.80 8.01 -0.56
CA LEU A 287 24.45 8.83 -1.72
C LEU A 287 25.12 8.29 -3.00
N THR A 288 26.41 7.96 -2.93
CA THR A 288 27.14 7.35 -4.04
C THR A 288 26.51 6.01 -4.41
N ALA A 289 26.21 5.13 -3.44
CA ALA A 289 25.58 3.84 -3.70
C ALA A 289 24.21 3.96 -4.39
N ALA A 290 23.41 4.97 -4.04
CA ALA A 290 22.10 5.21 -4.63
C ALA A 290 22.15 5.86 -6.02
N LEU A 291 23.21 6.63 -6.31
CA LEU A 291 23.42 7.26 -7.60
C LEU A 291 24.31 6.42 -8.54
N THR A 292 24.98 5.39 -8.05
CA THR A 292 25.78 4.49 -8.90
C THR A 292 24.84 3.71 -9.81
N ASP A 293 24.97 3.95 -11.11
CA ASP A 293 24.14 3.29 -12.10
C ASP A 293 24.53 1.81 -12.23
N THR A 294 23.52 0.96 -12.22
CA THR A 294 23.59 -0.48 -12.43
C THR A 294 24.25 -0.89 -13.74
N SER A 295 24.22 -0.02 -14.76
CA SER A 295 24.85 -0.28 -16.06
C SER A 295 26.39 -0.32 -15.98
N TYR A 296 26.99 0.26 -14.93
CA TYR A 296 28.44 0.36 -14.78
C TYR A 296 29.10 -0.96 -14.33
N TYR A 297 28.37 -1.81 -13.61
CA TYR A 297 28.88 -3.08 -13.08
C TYR A 297 28.98 -4.20 -14.13
N LEU A 298 28.39 -4.02 -15.32
CA LEU A 298 28.55 -4.94 -16.45
C LEU A 298 30.02 -5.09 -16.89
N HIS A 299 30.88 -4.11 -16.59
CA HIS A 299 32.31 -4.22 -16.90
C HIS A 299 33.12 -5.08 -15.91
N PHE A 300 32.58 -5.40 -14.73
CA PHE A 300 33.28 -6.17 -13.69
C PHE A 300 32.71 -7.58 -13.47
N GLY A 301 31.75 -8.03 -14.28
CA GLY A 301 31.29 -9.42 -14.31
C GLY A 301 30.31 -9.83 -13.20
N GLU A 302 29.90 -8.91 -12.32
CA GLU A 302 28.87 -9.14 -11.30
C GLU A 302 27.78 -8.06 -11.41
N ASP A 303 26.57 -8.45 -11.84
CA ASP A 303 25.39 -7.60 -12.00
C ASP A 303 24.81 -7.15 -10.64
N VAL A 304 25.54 -6.36 -9.86
CA VAL A 304 25.04 -5.91 -8.56
C VAL A 304 24.24 -4.61 -8.70
N LYS A 305 22.90 -4.73 -8.64
CA LYS A 305 21.97 -3.61 -8.81
C LYS A 305 21.65 -2.88 -7.50
N PHE A 306 22.67 -2.27 -6.89
CA PHE A 306 22.52 -1.60 -5.58
C PHE A 306 21.48 -0.45 -5.56
N ASN A 307 21.25 0.24 -6.67
CA ASN A 307 20.33 1.39 -6.67
C ASN A 307 18.84 1.02 -6.64
N GLU A 308 18.49 -0.22 -7.02
CA GLU A 308 17.12 -0.59 -7.33
C GLU A 308 16.21 -0.56 -6.09
N GLY A 309 16.77 -0.94 -4.94
CA GLY A 309 16.08 -0.84 -3.65
C GLY A 309 15.77 0.60 -3.27
N TYR A 310 16.76 1.50 -3.36
CA TYR A 310 16.58 2.93 -3.08
C TYR A 310 15.57 3.56 -4.04
N ARG A 311 15.68 3.24 -5.34
CA ARG A 311 14.77 3.72 -6.38
C ARG A 311 13.33 3.31 -6.09
N SER A 312 13.11 2.03 -5.80
CA SER A 312 11.78 1.48 -5.55
C SER A 312 11.15 2.10 -4.30
N VAL A 313 11.91 2.20 -3.21
CA VAL A 313 11.46 2.86 -1.97
C VAL A 313 11.14 4.33 -2.23
N GLY A 314 12.06 5.07 -2.85
CA GLY A 314 11.88 6.49 -3.11
C GLY A 314 10.73 6.80 -4.05
N GLN A 315 10.47 5.96 -5.06
CA GLN A 315 9.31 6.12 -5.94
C GLN A 315 7.98 6.06 -5.15
N HIS A 316 7.82 5.06 -4.27
CA HIS A 316 6.58 4.89 -3.49
C HIS A 316 6.47 5.94 -2.38
N LEU A 317 7.59 6.38 -1.80
CA LEU A 317 7.60 7.49 -0.84
C LEU A 317 7.28 8.84 -1.50
N LEU A 318 7.79 9.11 -2.70
CA LEU A 318 7.42 10.29 -3.48
C LEU A 318 5.93 10.26 -3.83
N HIS A 319 5.40 9.07 -4.13
CA HIS A 319 3.97 8.89 -4.39
C HIS A 319 3.12 9.14 -3.15
N LEU A 320 3.52 8.65 -1.98
CA LEU A 320 2.88 8.97 -0.70
C LEU A 320 2.99 10.46 -0.38
N ALA A 321 4.18 11.07 -0.51
CA ALA A 321 4.38 12.48 -0.23
C ALA A 321 3.53 13.36 -1.16
N ALA A 322 3.48 13.06 -2.45
CA ALA A 322 2.60 13.74 -3.39
C ALA A 322 1.12 13.57 -3.01
N THR A 323 0.71 12.37 -2.59
CA THR A 323 -0.65 12.10 -2.10
C THR A 323 -0.98 13.01 -0.91
N VAL A 324 -0.10 13.05 0.09
CA VAL A 324 -0.23 13.88 1.30
C VAL A 324 -0.29 15.38 0.97
N LEU A 325 0.66 15.87 0.17
CA LEU A 325 0.73 17.27 -0.23
C LEU A 325 -0.51 17.67 -1.05
N THR A 326 -1.01 16.80 -1.92
CA THR A 326 -2.21 17.08 -2.72
C THR A 326 -3.46 17.24 -1.84
N VAL A 327 -3.64 16.41 -0.81
CA VAL A 327 -4.75 16.60 0.16
C VAL A 327 -4.62 17.94 0.89
N ARG A 328 -3.40 18.32 1.28
CA ARG A 328 -3.13 19.57 2.01
C ARG A 328 -3.35 20.81 1.14
N LEU A 329 -2.88 20.78 -0.11
CA LEU A 329 -2.87 21.93 -1.01
C LEU A 329 -4.17 22.06 -1.82
N ALA A 330 -4.99 21.00 -1.91
CA ALA A 330 -6.27 21.01 -2.59
C ALA A 330 -7.42 20.40 -1.74
N PRO A 331 -7.71 20.93 -0.53
CA PRO A 331 -8.61 20.30 0.44
C PRO A 331 -10.10 20.24 0.03
N GLY A 332 -10.50 20.87 -1.09
CA GLY A 332 -11.85 20.80 -1.65
C GLY A 332 -12.03 19.78 -2.79
N SER A 333 -10.93 19.17 -3.26
CA SER A 333 -10.96 18.28 -4.42
C SER A 333 -11.54 16.90 -4.06
N THR A 334 -12.28 16.31 -5.00
CA THR A 334 -12.73 14.92 -4.91
C THR A 334 -11.55 13.96 -5.03
N SER A 335 -11.69 12.71 -4.54
CA SER A 335 -10.62 11.70 -4.66
C SER A 335 -10.15 11.47 -6.10
N ALA A 336 -11.05 11.59 -7.09
CA ALA A 336 -10.70 11.48 -8.50
C ALA A 336 -9.86 12.67 -9.01
N GLN A 337 -10.17 13.89 -8.56
CA GLN A 337 -9.38 15.08 -8.89
C GLN A 337 -8.01 15.05 -8.20
N LEU A 338 -7.97 14.64 -6.93
CA LEU A 338 -6.72 14.46 -6.19
C LEU A 338 -5.81 13.44 -6.89
N ASP A 339 -6.38 12.34 -7.39
CA ASP A 339 -5.63 11.33 -8.14
C ASP A 339 -5.08 11.88 -9.47
N GLU A 340 -5.86 12.69 -10.19
CA GLU A 340 -5.41 13.35 -11.43
C GLU A 340 -4.26 14.34 -11.19
N ILE A 341 -4.37 15.14 -10.13
CA ILE A 341 -3.31 16.07 -9.70
C ILE A 341 -2.05 15.28 -9.35
N ARG A 342 -2.18 14.25 -8.49
CA ARG A 342 -1.06 13.38 -8.08
C ARG A 342 -0.37 12.74 -9.29
N ILE A 343 -1.11 12.07 -10.17
CA ILE A 343 -0.56 11.42 -11.37
C ILE A 343 0.20 12.42 -12.24
N SER A 344 -0.30 13.65 -12.37
CA SER A 344 0.37 14.69 -13.15
C SER A 344 1.71 15.11 -12.53
N CYS A 345 1.79 15.13 -11.21
CA CYS A 345 2.99 15.55 -10.46
C CYS A 345 3.99 14.41 -10.20
N THR A 346 3.55 13.16 -10.24
CA THR A 346 4.39 11.97 -10.03
C THR A 346 4.65 11.19 -11.31
N CYS A 347 4.42 11.81 -12.47
CA CYS A 347 4.71 11.16 -13.74
C CYS A 347 6.21 11.20 -14.05
N PHE A 348 6.65 10.19 -14.81
CA PHE A 348 8.04 10.02 -15.21
C PHE A 348 8.69 11.28 -15.81
N PRO A 349 8.03 12.06 -16.71
CA PRO A 349 8.62 13.31 -17.22
C PRO A 349 8.88 14.36 -16.13
N VAL A 350 8.01 14.47 -15.13
CA VAL A 350 8.20 15.41 -14.02
C VAL A 350 9.37 14.98 -13.16
N PHE A 351 9.46 13.69 -12.80
CA PHE A 351 10.61 13.17 -12.04
C PHE A 351 11.94 13.31 -12.80
N ALA A 352 11.94 13.07 -14.10
CA ALA A 352 13.11 13.28 -14.94
C ALA A 352 13.57 14.74 -14.91
N LEU A 353 12.61 15.67 -15.05
CA LEU A 353 12.90 17.09 -15.04
C LEU A 353 13.38 17.58 -13.67
N VAL A 354 12.71 17.17 -12.60
CA VAL A 354 13.13 17.49 -11.22
C VAL A 354 14.54 16.96 -10.97
N GLY A 355 14.86 15.74 -11.40
CA GLY A 355 16.22 15.19 -11.33
C GLY A 355 17.26 16.04 -12.08
N LEU A 356 16.90 16.60 -13.23
CA LEU A 356 17.75 17.53 -13.98
C LEU A 356 17.94 18.85 -13.22
N MET A 357 16.85 19.42 -12.69
CA MET A 357 16.87 20.68 -11.94
C MET A 357 17.67 20.59 -10.65
N LEU A 358 17.64 19.44 -9.97
CA LEU A 358 18.45 19.14 -8.80
C LEU A 358 19.91 18.78 -9.15
N ASN A 359 20.31 18.91 -10.41
CA ASN A 359 21.64 18.55 -10.90
C ASN A 359 22.07 17.10 -10.60
N VAL A 360 21.13 16.16 -10.41
CA VAL A 360 21.44 14.74 -10.17
C VAL A 360 22.28 14.17 -11.32
N HIS A 361 22.07 14.70 -12.52
CA HIS A 361 22.85 14.36 -13.70
C HIS A 361 24.35 14.64 -13.54
N ARG A 362 24.76 15.67 -12.79
CA ARG A 362 26.19 15.94 -12.53
C ARG A 362 26.80 14.84 -11.68
N HIS A 363 26.11 14.38 -10.65
CA HIS A 363 26.57 13.28 -9.81
C HIS A 363 26.66 11.96 -10.59
N LEU A 364 25.67 11.67 -11.44
CA LEU A 364 25.72 10.53 -12.36
C LEU A 364 26.91 10.63 -13.33
N ARG A 365 27.19 11.84 -13.82
CA ARG A 365 28.30 12.10 -14.73
C ARG A 365 29.65 11.96 -14.04
N THR A 366 29.83 12.41 -12.80
CA THR A 366 31.08 12.18 -12.05
C THR A 366 31.37 10.69 -11.87
N VAL A 367 30.32 9.88 -11.64
CA VAL A 367 30.45 8.42 -11.58
C VAL A 367 30.88 7.84 -12.94
N ARG A 368 30.37 8.39 -14.05
CA ARG A 368 30.65 7.91 -15.42
C ARG A 368 31.92 8.48 -16.06
N GLU A 369 32.36 9.69 -15.70
CA GLU A 369 33.58 10.34 -16.23
C GLU A 369 34.86 9.64 -15.76
N ALA A 370 34.78 8.83 -14.70
CA ALA A 370 35.80 7.84 -14.41
C ALA A 370 35.98 6.78 -15.53
N ALA A 371 35.10 6.74 -16.54
CA ALA A 371 35.02 5.71 -17.59
C ALA A 371 34.78 6.24 -19.03
N ASP A 372 35.34 7.40 -19.40
CA ASP A 372 35.31 8.04 -20.75
C ASP A 372 34.17 9.02 -21.09
N SER A 373 34.50 9.99 -21.96
CA SER A 373 34.23 11.43 -21.78
C SER A 373 33.02 12.05 -22.53
N THR A 374 31.99 11.31 -22.91
CA THR A 374 30.74 11.94 -23.41
C THR A 374 29.52 11.14 -22.98
N CYS A 375 29.11 11.35 -21.73
CA CYS A 375 27.93 10.69 -21.22
C CYS A 375 26.69 11.57 -21.33
N TRP A 376 25.76 11.16 -22.21
CA TRP A 376 24.38 11.65 -22.22
C TRP A 376 23.59 10.92 -21.13
N ILE A 377 22.82 11.67 -20.34
CA ILE A 377 21.93 11.12 -19.33
C ILE A 377 20.52 11.16 -19.90
N SER A 378 19.91 9.99 -20.03
CA SER A 378 18.55 9.85 -20.49
C SER A 378 17.57 10.38 -19.43
N PRO A 379 16.36 10.82 -19.84
CA PRO A 379 15.29 11.15 -18.89
C PRO A 379 14.98 10.01 -17.92
N ALA A 380 15.15 8.76 -18.35
CA ALA A 380 14.93 7.57 -17.51
C ALA A 380 15.93 7.47 -16.37
N GLU A 381 17.20 7.69 -16.67
CA GLU A 381 18.27 7.69 -15.69
C GLU A 381 18.10 8.86 -14.71
N SER A 382 17.73 10.05 -15.19
CA SER A 382 17.44 11.20 -14.33
C SER A 382 16.28 10.92 -13.36
N ALA A 383 15.17 10.38 -13.87
CA ALA A 383 14.01 10.03 -13.05
C ALA A 383 14.35 8.94 -12.02
N ALA A 384 15.07 7.90 -12.44
CA ALA A 384 15.50 6.82 -11.57
C ALA A 384 16.42 7.33 -10.45
N ALA A 385 17.39 8.17 -10.79
CA ALA A 385 18.33 8.74 -9.83
C ALA A 385 17.64 9.71 -8.86
N PHE A 386 16.65 10.49 -9.31
CA PHE A 386 15.81 11.29 -8.42
C PHE A 386 15.02 10.42 -7.44
N CYS A 387 14.41 9.33 -7.91
CA CYS A 387 13.76 8.37 -7.03
C CYS A 387 14.74 7.74 -6.03
N SER A 388 15.94 7.35 -6.45
CA SER A 388 16.97 6.80 -5.54
C SER A 388 17.39 7.81 -4.48
N LEU A 389 17.62 9.07 -4.87
CA LEU A 389 17.92 10.17 -3.96
C LEU A 389 16.79 10.38 -2.94
N ALA A 390 15.54 10.31 -3.39
CA ALA A 390 14.38 10.41 -2.51
C ALA A 390 14.34 9.27 -1.49
N GLY A 391 14.63 8.04 -1.93
CA GLY A 391 14.74 6.88 -1.04
C GLY A 391 15.82 7.04 0.02
N VAL A 392 17.04 7.45 -0.38
CA VAL A 392 18.14 7.71 0.57
C VAL A 392 17.80 8.83 1.54
N THR A 393 17.23 9.92 1.05
CA THR A 393 16.87 11.07 1.88
C THR A 393 15.92 10.61 2.99
N TYR A 394 14.85 9.90 2.65
CA TYR A 394 13.94 9.34 3.66
C TYR A 394 14.65 8.42 4.67
N LEU A 395 15.52 7.51 4.19
CA LEU A 395 16.20 6.56 5.07
C LEU A 395 17.15 7.24 6.07
N GLN A 396 17.69 8.41 5.73
CA GLN A 396 18.63 9.13 6.58
C GLN A 396 17.97 10.19 7.47
N VAL A 397 17.02 10.96 6.93
CA VAL A 397 16.40 12.09 7.66
C VAL A 397 14.98 11.79 8.17
N GLY A 398 14.46 10.60 7.88
CA GLY A 398 13.10 10.19 8.25
C GLY A 398 12.02 10.92 7.46
N TRP A 399 10.76 10.66 7.82
CA TRP A 399 9.60 11.18 7.09
C TRP A 399 9.49 12.71 7.11
N ASP A 400 9.69 13.35 8.26
CA ASP A 400 9.45 14.79 8.39
C ASP A 400 10.46 15.62 7.59
N GLY A 401 11.75 15.25 7.67
CA GLY A 401 12.80 15.87 6.85
C GLY A 401 12.59 15.60 5.36
N PHE A 402 12.24 14.36 5.00
CA PHE A 402 11.90 13.98 3.63
C PHE A 402 10.72 14.76 3.07
N LEU A 403 9.60 14.84 3.81
CA LEU A 403 8.39 15.52 3.38
C LEU A 403 8.62 17.04 3.27
N SER A 404 9.42 17.63 4.16
CA SER A 404 9.81 19.04 4.04
C SER A 404 10.53 19.30 2.71
N TRP A 405 11.56 18.51 2.42
CA TRP A 405 12.31 18.62 1.16
C TRP A 405 11.44 18.37 -0.08
N VAL A 406 10.63 17.30 -0.06
CA VAL A 406 9.71 16.99 -1.17
C VAL A 406 8.61 18.04 -1.30
N SER A 407 8.18 18.68 -0.20
CA SER A 407 7.21 19.77 -0.23
C SER A 407 7.72 20.94 -1.04
N ASP A 408 8.98 21.35 -0.81
CA ASP A 408 9.58 22.46 -1.55
C ASP A 408 9.65 22.16 -3.05
N ILE A 409 9.91 20.90 -3.41
CA ILE A 409 9.96 20.46 -4.79
C ILE A 409 8.56 20.30 -5.40
N LEU A 410 7.68 19.48 -4.84
CA LEU A 410 6.44 19.08 -5.51
C LEU A 410 5.28 20.05 -5.31
N SER A 411 5.27 20.87 -4.25
CA SER A 411 4.14 21.78 -3.98
C SER A 411 3.81 22.71 -5.14
N PRO A 412 4.78 23.35 -5.82
CA PRO A 412 4.48 24.19 -6.96
C PRO A 412 3.86 23.42 -8.14
N TRP A 413 4.29 22.17 -8.37
CA TRP A 413 3.70 21.29 -9.39
C TRP A 413 2.26 20.94 -9.05
N ILE A 414 2.00 20.60 -7.78
CA ILE A 414 0.66 20.28 -7.27
C ILE A 414 -0.26 21.48 -7.38
N LEU A 415 0.18 22.68 -6.98
CA LEU A 415 -0.62 23.91 -7.06
C LEU A 415 -0.94 24.29 -8.50
N ALA A 416 0.04 24.20 -9.40
CA ALA A 416 -0.19 24.50 -10.81
C ALA A 416 -1.06 23.41 -11.50
N ALA A 417 -1.00 22.14 -11.08
CA ALA A 417 -1.92 21.10 -11.53
C ALA A 417 -3.34 21.30 -10.99
N ALA A 418 -3.48 21.67 -9.71
CA ALA A 418 -4.76 21.97 -9.08
C ALA A 418 -5.44 23.21 -9.69
N ALA A 419 -4.65 24.20 -10.11
CA ALA A 419 -5.13 25.39 -10.81
C ALA A 419 -5.41 25.14 -12.32
N GLU A 420 -5.28 23.90 -12.80
CA GLU A 420 -5.36 23.52 -14.22
C GLU A 420 -4.37 24.30 -15.13
N LYS A 421 -3.32 24.88 -14.55
CA LYS A 421 -2.28 25.68 -15.24
C LYS A 421 -1.18 24.81 -15.85
N PHE A 422 -0.93 23.63 -15.27
CA PHE A 422 0.15 22.73 -15.69
C PHE A 422 -0.02 22.16 -17.09
N LEU A 423 -1.27 22.10 -17.57
CA LEU A 423 -1.63 21.45 -18.81
C LEU A 423 -2.63 22.35 -19.54
N GLY A 424 -2.14 23.45 -20.10
CA GLY A 424 -2.80 24.18 -21.19
C GLY A 424 -2.96 23.35 -22.48
N ASP A 425 -2.94 22.02 -22.37
CA ASP A 425 -2.69 21.11 -23.46
C ASP A 425 -3.90 20.19 -23.62
N LYS A 426 -4.47 20.22 -24.83
CA LYS A 426 -5.60 19.37 -25.27
C LYS A 426 -5.36 17.90 -24.94
N GLY A 427 -4.10 17.47 -24.76
CA GLY A 427 -3.72 16.12 -24.32
C GLY A 427 -4.16 15.72 -22.91
N ALA A 428 -4.15 16.61 -21.91
CA ALA A 428 -4.62 16.30 -20.57
C ALA A 428 -6.15 16.21 -20.52
N GLN A 429 -6.81 17.20 -21.13
CA GLN A 429 -8.26 17.18 -21.31
C GLN A 429 -8.71 15.98 -22.17
N SER A 430 -7.94 15.60 -23.20
CA SER A 430 -8.20 14.41 -24.02
C SER A 430 -8.01 13.12 -23.22
N ARG A 431 -6.97 13.00 -22.40
CA ARG A 431 -6.79 11.86 -21.48
C ARG A 431 -7.91 11.79 -20.45
N ARG A 432 -8.35 12.92 -19.92
CA ARG A 432 -9.51 13.03 -19.01
C ARG A 432 -10.80 12.60 -19.71
N ALA A 433 -11.05 13.09 -20.93
CA ALA A 433 -12.19 12.71 -21.74
C ALA A 433 -12.17 11.21 -22.12
N HIS A 434 -10.99 10.67 -22.45
CA HIS A 434 -10.83 9.24 -22.75
C HIS A 434 -11.05 8.36 -21.52
N ARG A 435 -10.51 8.75 -20.35
CA ARG A 435 -10.76 8.06 -19.09
C ARG A 435 -12.23 8.13 -18.66
N LEU A 436 -12.87 9.29 -18.79
CA LEU A 436 -14.31 9.44 -18.52
C LEU A 436 -15.13 8.54 -19.44
N LYS A 437 -14.86 8.55 -20.75
CA LYS A 437 -15.50 7.62 -21.71
C LYS A 437 -15.26 6.16 -21.36
N ALA A 438 -14.04 5.80 -20.93
CA ALA A 438 -13.73 4.43 -20.51
C ALA A 438 -14.46 4.05 -19.22
N GLN A 439 -14.58 4.95 -18.26
CA GLN A 439 -15.34 4.74 -17.02
C GLN A 439 -16.84 4.63 -17.29
N GLU A 440 -17.40 5.47 -18.16
CA GLU A 440 -18.79 5.40 -18.61
C GLU A 440 -19.07 4.07 -19.30
N LYS A 441 -18.22 3.66 -20.24
CA LYS A 441 -18.31 2.36 -20.92
C LYS A 441 -18.19 1.20 -19.93
N ALA A 442 -17.31 1.29 -18.94
CA ALA A 442 -17.19 0.27 -17.88
C ALA A 442 -18.44 0.23 -16.98
N ALA A 443 -19.03 1.38 -16.67
CA ALA A 443 -20.26 1.48 -15.90
C ALA A 443 -21.47 0.93 -16.67
N GLU A 444 -21.56 1.21 -17.96
CA GLU A 444 -22.58 0.67 -18.86
C GLU A 444 -22.46 -0.85 -19.01
N ASN A 445 -21.25 -1.36 -19.25
CA ASN A 445 -20.95 -2.79 -19.26
C ASN A 445 -21.35 -3.47 -17.93
N ARG A 446 -21.11 -2.82 -16.78
CA ARG A 446 -21.55 -3.33 -15.47
C ARG A 446 -23.08 -3.34 -15.35
N LYS A 447 -23.78 -2.32 -15.84
CA LYS A 447 -25.25 -2.29 -15.87
C LYS A 447 -25.80 -3.41 -16.76
N GLN A 448 -25.19 -3.65 -17.92
CA GLN A 448 -25.58 -4.70 -18.85
C GLN A 448 -25.33 -6.10 -18.27
N LYS A 449 -24.15 -6.35 -17.69
CA LYS A 449 -23.85 -7.61 -16.96
C LYS A 449 -24.84 -7.86 -15.83
N LYS A 450 -25.22 -6.83 -15.06
CA LYS A 450 -26.27 -6.95 -14.02
C LYS A 450 -27.64 -7.29 -14.59
N LYS A 451 -28.02 -6.71 -15.73
CA LYS A 451 -29.27 -7.06 -16.43
C LYS A 451 -29.25 -8.51 -16.92
N GLN A 452 -28.14 -8.94 -17.53
CA GLN A 452 -27.96 -10.32 -18.01
C GLN A 452 -27.99 -11.33 -16.86
N SER A 453 -27.28 -11.07 -15.76
CA SER A 453 -27.29 -11.92 -14.57
C SER A 453 -28.69 -12.04 -13.95
N LYS A 454 -29.45 -10.94 -13.86
CA LYS A 454 -30.85 -10.97 -13.41
C LYS A 454 -31.77 -11.76 -14.36
N ALA A 455 -31.57 -11.62 -15.67
CA ALA A 455 -32.33 -12.37 -16.66
C ALA A 455 -32.03 -13.88 -16.59
N ALA A 456 -30.77 -14.26 -16.46
CA ALA A 456 -30.34 -15.64 -16.28
C ALA A 456 -30.92 -16.26 -14.98
N LEU A 457 -30.87 -15.53 -13.86
CA LEU A 457 -31.47 -15.97 -12.61
C LEU A 457 -32.99 -16.20 -12.76
N LYS A 458 -33.69 -15.30 -13.46
CA LYS A 458 -35.13 -15.42 -13.71
C LYS A 458 -35.46 -16.61 -14.62
N LEU A 459 -34.60 -16.89 -15.62
CA LEU A 459 -34.74 -18.04 -16.50
C LEU A 459 -34.57 -19.36 -15.73
N ASN A 460 -33.54 -19.46 -14.90
CA ASN A 460 -33.32 -20.65 -14.05
C ASN A 460 -34.51 -20.88 -13.11
N GLN A 461 -35.00 -19.82 -12.45
CA GLN A 461 -36.20 -19.92 -11.59
C GLN A 461 -37.46 -20.38 -12.36
N LEU A 462 -37.61 -20.01 -13.63
CA LEU A 462 -38.72 -20.48 -14.47
C LEU A 462 -38.53 -21.94 -14.89
N GLN A 463 -37.31 -22.37 -15.18
CA GLN A 463 -36.99 -23.77 -15.47
C GLN A 463 -37.24 -24.65 -14.24
N ASP A 464 -36.81 -24.22 -13.05
CA ASP A 464 -37.05 -24.94 -11.80
C ASP A 464 -38.56 -25.08 -11.51
N ARG A 465 -39.33 -24.00 -11.73
CA ARG A 465 -40.80 -24.05 -11.62
C ARG A 465 -41.42 -25.01 -12.61
N LYS A 466 -40.95 -25.01 -13.87
CA LYS A 466 -41.45 -25.92 -14.92
C LYS A 466 -41.17 -27.38 -14.55
N SER A 467 -39.94 -27.68 -14.13
CA SER A 467 -39.54 -29.00 -13.64
C SER A 467 -40.40 -29.46 -12.45
N ALA A 468 -40.71 -28.55 -11.52
CA ALA A 468 -41.60 -28.85 -10.39
C ALA A 468 -43.05 -29.15 -10.80
N THR A 469 -43.59 -28.42 -11.80
CA THR A 469 -44.93 -28.72 -12.36
C THR A 469 -44.96 -30.03 -13.14
N ASP A 470 -43.92 -30.32 -13.93
CA ASP A 470 -43.83 -31.57 -14.70
C ASP A 470 -43.69 -32.78 -13.75
N ALA A 471 -42.92 -32.64 -12.65
CA ALA A 471 -42.85 -33.64 -11.60
C ALA A 471 -44.23 -33.89 -10.96
N ARG A 472 -44.97 -32.83 -10.59
CA ARG A 472 -46.34 -32.96 -10.04
C ARG A 472 -47.30 -33.64 -11.01
N SER A 473 -47.21 -33.35 -12.31
CA SER A 473 -48.05 -34.00 -13.33
C SER A 473 -47.78 -35.50 -13.45
N ARG A 474 -46.53 -35.95 -13.26
CA ARG A 474 -46.19 -37.39 -13.30
C ARG A 474 -46.74 -38.15 -12.08
N TYR A 475 -46.80 -37.51 -10.91
CA TYR A 475 -47.35 -38.14 -9.70
C TYR A 475 -48.88 -38.06 -9.60
N ALA A 476 -49.55 -37.22 -10.39
CA ALA A 476 -51.01 -37.14 -10.41
C ALA A 476 -51.70 -38.25 -11.24
N GLY A 477 -50.95 -39.02 -12.02
CA GLY A 477 -51.48 -40.07 -12.93
C GLY A 477 -51.61 -41.46 -12.33
N ASP A 478 -50.85 -41.79 -11.28
CA ASP A 478 -50.80 -43.13 -10.67
C ASP A 478 -51.39 -43.16 -9.25
N SER A 479 -52.61 -42.64 -9.09
CA SER A 479 -53.41 -42.94 -7.90
C SER A 479 -54.41 -44.05 -8.24
N PRO A 480 -54.11 -45.34 -7.93
CA PRO A 480 -55.08 -46.40 -8.10
C PRO A 480 -56.25 -46.16 -7.13
N ALA A 481 -57.44 -46.04 -7.69
CA ALA A 481 -58.69 -45.98 -6.97
C ALA A 481 -58.83 -47.17 -5.99
N LYS A 482 -59.02 -46.87 -4.70
CA LYS A 482 -59.85 -47.61 -3.72
C LYS A 482 -59.51 -47.18 -2.29
N SER A 483 -60.41 -46.46 -1.62
CA SER A 483 -60.74 -46.77 -0.21
C SER A 483 -62.05 -46.10 0.21
N ARG A 484 -63.05 -46.97 0.36
CA ARG A 484 -64.17 -46.95 1.31
C ARG A 484 -64.47 -45.66 2.07
N HIS A 485 -65.75 -45.28 1.98
CA HIS A 485 -66.50 -44.61 3.04
C HIS A 485 -66.06 -45.03 4.45
N MET A 486 -65.41 -44.12 5.18
CA MET A 486 -65.47 -44.10 6.64
C MET A 486 -66.19 -42.82 7.06
N LYS A 487 -67.40 -43.04 7.56
CA LYS A 487 -68.32 -42.04 8.10
C LYS A 487 -67.76 -41.55 9.43
N VAL A 488 -66.99 -40.46 9.42
CA VAL A 488 -66.52 -39.79 10.63
C VAL A 488 -67.69 -39.02 11.23
N ARG A 489 -68.13 -39.43 12.43
CA ARG A 489 -69.13 -38.73 13.25
C ARG A 489 -68.60 -37.35 13.65
N PRO A 490 -69.47 -36.31 13.70
CA PRO A 490 -69.11 -35.06 14.34
C PRO A 490 -69.05 -35.28 15.86
N ARG A 491 -67.96 -34.86 16.50
CA ARG A 491 -67.91 -34.68 17.95
C ARG A 491 -68.68 -33.42 18.28
N SER A 492 -69.74 -33.61 19.07
CA SER A 492 -70.44 -32.58 19.81
C SER A 492 -69.47 -31.80 20.69
N SER A 493 -69.56 -30.48 20.58
CA SER A 493 -69.22 -29.54 21.64
C SER A 493 -70.18 -29.73 22.81
N GLU A 494 -69.65 -30.05 23.99
CA GLU A 494 -70.25 -29.75 25.29
C GLU A 494 -69.13 -29.56 26.32
N CYS A 495 -69.30 -28.50 27.12
CA CYS A 495 -68.45 -27.91 28.17
C CYS A 495 -67.28 -27.02 27.70
#